data_AF-U5CVI3-F1
#
_entry.id   AF-U5CVI3-F1
#
_cell.length_a   1.000
_cell.length_b   1.000
_cell.length_c   1.000
_cell.angle_alpha   90.00
_cell.angle_beta   90.00
_cell.angle_gamma   90.00
#
_symmetry.space_group_name_H-M   'P 1'
#
loop_
_entity.id
_entity.type
_entity.pdbx_description
1 polymer ?
#
loop_
_entity_poly.entity_id
_entity_poly.type
_entity_poly.pdbx_seq_one_letter_code
_entity_poly.pdbx_strand_id
1 'polypeptide(L)'
;MKQVCGSLKLELAQYREVAASAQSGSDPDAATQYLLNRGARPTEVLKQPQYSPIPIEKQIVVIYAAVKGYLDKIPISSINQYEHELLKSIDSDILSAIVQQKNITEQIDSQLATFRQKCTQSFLATHSVQKEKTQKQV
;
A
#
# COMPACT_ATOMS: atom_id res chain seq x y z
N MET A 1 6.25 -3.07 -14.44
CA MET A 1 4.80 -2.98 -14.14
C MET A 1 4.05 -4.31 -14.27
N LYS A 2 4.17 -5.08 -15.37
CA LYS A 2 3.47 -6.37 -15.54
C LYS A 2 3.60 -7.34 -14.36
N GLN A 3 4.82 -7.51 -13.84
CA GLN A 3 5.08 -8.42 -12.72
C GLN A 3 4.31 -8.03 -11.44
N VAL A 4 4.25 -6.73 -11.12
CA VAL A 4 3.62 -6.25 -9.88
C VAL A 4 2.11 -6.15 -10.03
N CYS A 5 1.62 -5.76 -11.21
CA CYS A 5 0.19 -5.63 -11.47
C CYS A 5 -0.53 -6.96 -11.69
N GLY A 6 0.19 -8.03 -12.06
CA GLY A 6 -0.39 -9.34 -12.31
C GLY A 6 -1.05 -9.95 -11.07
N SER A 7 -0.36 -9.92 -9.93
CA SER A 7 -0.91 -10.38 -8.65
C SER A 7 -2.01 -9.47 -8.14
N LEU A 8 -1.85 -8.15 -8.27
CA LEU A 8 -2.85 -7.17 -7.83
C LEU A 8 -4.23 -7.40 -8.46
N LYS A 9 -4.28 -7.74 -9.75
CA LYS A 9 -5.55 -7.98 -10.45
C LYS A 9 -6.33 -9.15 -9.84
N LEU A 10 -5.62 -10.22 -9.46
CA LEU A 10 -6.23 -11.41 -8.84
C LEU A 10 -6.72 -11.09 -7.43
N GLU A 11 -5.90 -10.41 -6.62
CA GLU A 11 -6.28 -10.01 -5.25
C GLU A 11 -7.50 -9.07 -5.23
N LEU A 12 -7.57 -8.12 -6.16
CA LEU A 12 -8.72 -7.22 -6.29
C LEU A 12 -9.99 -7.92 -6.77
N ALA A 13 -9.88 -8.93 -7.64
CA ALA A 13 -11.02 -9.73 -8.08
C ALA A 13 -11.59 -10.52 -6.89
N GLN A 14 -10.73 -11.20 -6.13
CA GLN A 14 -11.13 -11.95 -4.94
C GLN A 14 -11.75 -11.05 -3.87
N TYR A 15 -11.18 -9.86 -3.64
CA TYR A 15 -11.75 -8.87 -2.73
C TYR A 15 -13.17 -8.46 -3.11
N ARG A 16 -13.45 -8.25 -4.40
CA ARG A 16 -14.79 -7.86 -4.88
C ARG A 16 -15.82 -8.97 -4.67
N GLU A 17 -15.45 -10.22 -4.94
CA GLU A 17 -16.33 -11.38 -4.70
C GLU A 17 -16.68 -11.51 -3.22
N VAL A 18 -15.70 -11.34 -2.35
CA VAL A 18 -15.89 -11.43 -0.90
C VAL A 18 -16.66 -10.22 -0.35
N ALA A 19 -16.40 -9.00 -0.86
CA ALA A 19 -17.15 -7.81 -0.49
C ALA A 19 -18.63 -7.89 -0.87
N ALA A 20 -18.94 -8.41 -2.06
CA ALA A 20 -20.33 -8.64 -2.48
C ALA A 20 -21.04 -9.69 -1.60
N SER A 21 -20.34 -10.76 -1.22
CA SER A 21 -20.88 -11.79 -0.34
C SER A 21 -21.13 -11.27 1.08
N ALA A 22 -20.22 -10.46 1.62
CA ALA A 22 -20.35 -9.85 2.95
C ALA A 22 -21.55 -8.89 3.05
N GLN A 23 -21.97 -8.28 1.92
CA GLN A 23 -23.11 -7.37 1.89
C GLN A 23 -24.47 -8.09 1.97
N SER A 24 -24.50 -9.41 1.76
CA SER A 24 -25.72 -10.23 1.80
C SER A 24 -26.12 -10.68 3.22
N GLY A 25 -25.45 -10.18 4.27
CA GLY A 25 -25.95 -10.22 5.65
C GLY A 25 -25.53 -11.41 6.52
N SER A 26 -24.56 -12.22 6.09
CA SER A 26 -23.93 -13.21 6.98
C SER A 26 -22.71 -12.61 7.67
N ASP A 27 -22.57 -12.82 8.98
CA ASP A 27 -21.38 -12.40 9.71
C ASP A 27 -20.12 -13.00 9.07
N PRO A 28 -19.15 -12.17 8.64
CA PRO A 28 -17.94 -12.67 8.02
C PRO A 28 -17.04 -13.31 9.06
N ASP A 29 -16.55 -14.51 8.76
CA ASP A 29 -15.54 -15.19 9.57
C ASP A 29 -14.22 -14.37 9.61
N ALA A 30 -13.31 -14.74 10.53
CA ALA A 30 -12.05 -14.01 10.71
C ALA A 30 -11.18 -13.98 9.43
N ALA A 31 -11.24 -15.03 8.61
CA ALA A 31 -10.50 -15.10 7.35
C ALA A 31 -11.06 -14.13 6.29
N THR A 32 -12.38 -14.01 6.23
CA THR A 32 -13.14 -13.10 5.38
C THR A 32 -12.87 -11.65 5.79
N GLN A 33 -12.89 -11.36 7.10
CA GLN A 33 -12.52 -10.05 7.61
C GLN A 33 -11.09 -9.67 7.26
N TYR A 34 -10.14 -10.62 7.36
CA TYR A 34 -8.76 -10.37 6.95
C TYR A 34 -8.68 -10.03 5.45
N LEU A 35 -9.36 -10.79 4.59
CA LEU A 35 -9.35 -10.56 3.15
C LEU A 35 -10.00 -9.23 2.76
N LEU A 36 -11.12 -8.87 3.40
CA LEU A 36 -11.79 -7.58 3.20
C LEU A 36 -10.88 -6.42 3.60
N ASN A 37 -10.27 -6.52 4.79
CA ASN A 37 -9.34 -5.50 5.27
C ASN A 37 -8.12 -5.38 4.35
N ARG A 38 -7.56 -6.50 3.91
CA ARG A 38 -6.40 -6.50 3.01
C ARG A 38 -6.76 -5.93 1.64
N GLY A 39 -7.88 -6.31 1.04
CA GLY A 39 -8.32 -5.82 -0.28
C GLY A 39 -8.82 -4.37 -0.30
N ALA A 40 -9.29 -3.85 0.84
CA ALA A 40 -9.66 -2.44 0.98
C ALA A 40 -8.45 -1.48 0.85
N ARG A 41 -7.24 -1.94 1.15
CA ARG A 41 -6.05 -1.07 1.12
C ARG A 41 -5.55 -0.77 -0.30
N PRO A 42 -5.36 -1.77 -1.19
CA PRO A 42 -5.00 -1.50 -2.57
C PRO A 42 -6.08 -0.69 -3.31
N THR A 43 -7.35 -0.82 -2.95
CA THR A 43 -8.41 -0.01 -3.57
C THR A 43 -8.32 1.47 -3.20
N GLU A 44 -7.97 1.80 -1.95
CA GLU A 44 -7.66 3.19 -1.59
C GLU A 44 -6.41 3.73 -2.28
N VAL A 45 -5.34 2.93 -2.35
CA VAL A 45 -4.09 3.33 -3.03
C VAL A 45 -4.28 3.68 -4.50
N LEU A 46 -5.28 3.09 -5.15
CA LEU A 46 -5.60 3.37 -6.55
C LEU A 46 -6.44 4.65 -6.73
N LYS A 47 -6.86 5.31 -5.64
CA LYS A 47 -7.58 6.58 -5.73
C LYS A 47 -6.60 7.71 -5.93
N GLN A 48 -6.69 8.33 -7.10
CA GLN A 48 -5.84 9.45 -7.47
C GLN A 48 -6.65 10.75 -7.48
N PRO A 49 -6.16 11.84 -6.86
CA PRO A 49 -6.83 13.14 -6.96
C PRO A 49 -6.75 13.69 -8.39
N GLN A 50 -7.75 14.47 -8.76
CA GLN A 50 -7.82 15.11 -10.08
C GLN A 50 -6.59 16.00 -10.31
N TYR A 51 -6.08 16.03 -11.55
CA TYR A 51 -4.92 16.83 -11.97
C TYR A 51 -3.57 16.51 -11.30
N SER A 52 -3.44 15.36 -10.64
CA SER A 52 -2.19 14.97 -9.98
C SER A 52 -1.57 13.72 -10.59
N PRO A 53 -1.07 13.74 -11.86
CA PRO A 53 -0.48 12.57 -12.49
C PRO A 53 0.75 12.06 -11.71
N ILE A 54 0.78 10.76 -11.43
CA ILE A 54 1.93 10.10 -10.78
C ILE A 54 2.75 9.42 -11.87
N PRO A 55 4.08 9.61 -11.93
CA PRO A 55 4.92 8.95 -12.92
C PRO A 55 5.04 7.44 -12.66
N ILE A 56 5.36 6.68 -13.71
CA ILE A 56 5.24 5.22 -13.73
C ILE A 56 6.12 4.54 -12.67
N GLU A 57 7.32 5.07 -12.44
CA GLU A 57 8.28 4.58 -11.46
C GLU A 57 7.75 4.72 -10.04
N LYS A 58 7.09 5.84 -9.72
CA LYS A 58 6.44 6.08 -8.43
C LYS A 58 5.23 5.18 -8.26
N GLN A 59 4.42 4.99 -9.30
CA GLN A 59 3.28 4.07 -9.27
C GLN A 59 3.72 2.62 -9.00
N ILE A 60 4.78 2.15 -9.67
CA ILE A 60 5.32 0.79 -9.46
C ILE A 60 5.69 0.59 -7.99
N VAL A 61 6.37 1.58 -7.42
CA VAL A 61 6.77 1.52 -6.02
C VAL A 61 5.51 1.42 -5.18
N VAL A 62 4.57 2.35 -5.28
CA VAL A 62 3.31 2.39 -4.50
C VAL A 62 2.53 1.08 -4.58
N ILE A 63 2.31 0.55 -5.79
CA ILE A 63 1.60 -0.71 -6.01
C ILE A 63 2.36 -1.90 -5.39
N TYR A 64 3.69 -1.90 -5.49
CA TYR A 64 4.52 -2.94 -4.87
C TYR A 64 4.34 -3.00 -3.35
N ALA A 65 4.15 -1.85 -2.68
CA ALA A 65 3.84 -1.84 -1.24
C ALA A 65 2.52 -2.53 -0.92
N ALA A 66 1.50 -2.26 -1.74
CA ALA A 66 0.17 -2.83 -1.56
C ALA A 66 0.18 -4.35 -1.75
N VAL A 67 0.82 -4.83 -2.82
CA VAL A 67 0.90 -6.27 -3.14
C VAL A 67 1.69 -7.07 -2.10
N LYS A 68 2.78 -6.51 -1.56
CA LYS A 68 3.61 -7.19 -0.56
C LYS A 68 3.05 -7.07 0.87
N GLY A 69 1.91 -6.42 1.08
CA GLY A 69 1.24 -6.33 2.39
C GLY A 69 1.89 -5.34 3.37
N TYR A 70 2.75 -4.43 2.91
CA TYR A 70 3.34 -3.41 3.79
C TYR A 70 2.31 -2.43 4.35
N LEU A 71 1.17 -2.30 3.66
CA LEU A 71 0.05 -1.46 4.07
C LEU A 71 -0.85 -2.12 5.12
N ASP A 72 -0.71 -3.41 5.41
CA ASP A 72 -1.62 -4.17 6.29
C ASP A 72 -1.65 -3.61 7.73
N LYS A 73 -0.55 -3.00 8.18
CA LYS A 73 -0.44 -2.37 9.50
C LYS A 73 -0.98 -0.94 9.55
N ILE A 74 -1.24 -0.34 8.38
CA ILE A 74 -1.67 1.05 8.25
C ILE A 74 -3.21 1.07 8.23
N PRO A 75 -3.86 1.98 8.98
CA PRO A 75 -5.30 2.16 8.89
C PRO A 75 -5.68 2.80 7.54
N ILE A 76 -6.84 2.40 7.01
CA ILE A 76 -7.34 2.82 5.69
C ILE A 76 -7.35 4.36 5.54
N SER A 77 -7.76 5.07 6.59
CA SER A 77 -7.81 6.54 6.61
C SER A 77 -6.45 7.23 6.47
N SER A 78 -5.35 6.55 6.79
CA SER A 78 -3.99 7.10 6.72
C SER A 78 -3.21 6.65 5.49
N ILE A 79 -3.82 5.87 4.58
CA ILE A 79 -3.15 5.38 3.37
C ILE A 79 -2.70 6.54 2.48
N ASN A 80 -3.55 7.55 2.28
CA ASN A 80 -3.20 8.72 1.45
C ASN A 80 -2.00 9.48 2.03
N GLN A 81 -1.94 9.62 3.37
CA GLN A 81 -0.82 10.27 4.05
C GLN A 81 0.47 9.46 3.88
N TYR A 82 0.37 8.15 4.08
CA TYR A 82 1.49 7.23 3.87
C TYR A 82 2.01 7.29 2.43
N GLU A 83 1.13 7.33 1.44
CA GLU A 83 1.52 7.47 0.04
C GLU A 83 2.27 8.78 -0.19
N HIS A 84 1.75 9.91 0.31
CA HIS A 84 2.43 11.20 0.17
C HIS A 84 3.81 11.23 0.83
N GLU A 85 3.95 10.66 2.04
CA GLU A 85 5.25 10.58 2.72
C GLU A 85 6.21 9.67 1.97
N LEU A 86 5.74 8.50 1.56
CA LEU A 86 6.52 7.58 0.76
C LEU A 86 7.02 8.22 -0.54
N LEU A 87 6.17 8.95 -1.26
CA LEU A 87 6.53 9.62 -2.51
C LEU A 87 7.50 10.80 -2.30
N LYS A 88 7.57 11.34 -1.08
CA LYS A 88 8.56 12.38 -0.69
C LYS A 88 9.89 11.77 -0.26
N SER A 89 9.86 10.65 0.45
CA SER A 89 11.04 9.97 0.97
C SER A 89 11.74 9.08 -0.05
N ILE A 90 11.16 8.91 -1.25
CA ILE A 90 11.71 8.01 -2.26
C ILE A 90 13.02 8.51 -2.85
N ASP A 91 14.04 7.65 -2.83
CA ASP A 91 15.34 7.96 -3.42
C ASP A 91 15.25 7.97 -4.95
N SER A 92 15.87 8.97 -5.57
CA SER A 92 15.96 9.11 -7.03
C SER A 92 16.69 7.93 -7.69
N ASP A 93 17.60 7.29 -6.96
CA ASP A 93 18.40 6.17 -7.46
C ASP A 93 17.54 4.92 -7.67
N ILE A 94 16.60 4.66 -6.77
CA ILE A 94 15.63 3.56 -6.92
C ILE A 94 14.72 3.82 -8.12
N LEU A 95 14.26 5.07 -8.29
CA LEU A 95 13.43 5.46 -9.42
C LEU A 95 14.16 5.27 -10.76
N SER A 96 15.41 5.71 -10.85
CA SER A 96 16.22 5.57 -12.07
C SER A 96 16.52 4.10 -12.40
N ALA A 97 16.82 3.28 -11.40
CA ALA A 97 17.03 1.83 -11.57
C ALA A 97 15.79 1.13 -12.15
N ILE A 98 14.59 1.48 -11.67
CA ILE A 98 13.31 0.93 -12.16
C ILE A 98 13.08 1.31 -13.63
N VAL A 99 13.35 2.58 -13.99
CA VAL A 99 13.19 3.07 -15.38
C VAL A 99 14.19 2.40 -16.32
N GLN A 100 15.44 2.24 -15.90
CA GLN A 100 16.51 1.66 -16.72
C GLN A 100 16.34 0.15 -16.91
N GLN A 101 16.14 -0.61 -15.84
CA GLN A 101 16.06 -2.07 -15.92
C GLN A 101 14.71 -2.57 -16.45
N LYS A 102 13.63 -1.79 -16.30
CA LYS A 102 12.23 -2.14 -16.67
C LYS A 102 11.70 -3.44 -16.05
N ASN A 103 12.48 -4.09 -15.20
CA ASN A 103 12.24 -5.38 -14.58
C ASN A 103 12.67 -5.30 -13.10
N ILE A 104 11.91 -5.92 -12.20
CA ILE A 104 12.29 -5.98 -10.78
C ILE A 104 13.25 -7.16 -10.64
N THR A 105 14.55 -6.85 -10.68
CA THR A 105 15.60 -7.81 -10.32
C THR A 105 15.63 -8.03 -8.81
N GLU A 106 16.20 -9.14 -8.34
CA GLU A 106 16.30 -9.45 -6.89
C GLU A 106 17.01 -8.35 -6.10
N GLN A 107 17.96 -7.65 -6.73
CA GLN A 107 18.66 -6.51 -6.13
C GLN A 107 17.70 -5.33 -5.88
N ILE A 108 16.89 -4.96 -6.88
CA ILE A 108 15.88 -3.90 -6.75
C ILE A 108 14.81 -4.32 -5.74
N ASP A 109 14.41 -5.60 -5.72
CA ASP A 109 13.42 -6.14 -4.77
C ASP A 109 13.90 -5.97 -3.32
N SER A 110 15.16 -6.33 -3.04
CA SER A 110 15.77 -6.18 -1.71
C SER A 110 15.91 -4.72 -1.28
N GLN A 111 16.33 -3.85 -2.19
CA GLN A 111 16.42 -2.40 -1.93
C GLN A 111 15.05 -1.80 -1.65
N LEU A 112 14.04 -2.12 -2.46
CA LEU A 112 12.66 -1.69 -2.25
C LEU A 112 12.09 -2.22 -0.95
N ALA A 113 12.30 -3.50 -0.63
CA ALA A 113 11.84 -4.09 0.63
C ALA A 113 12.44 -3.35 1.83
N THR A 114 13.76 -3.11 1.82
CA THR A 114 14.46 -2.39 2.88
C THR A 114 13.98 -0.94 3.02
N PHE A 115 13.88 -0.23 1.90
CA PHE A 115 13.39 1.15 1.87
C PHE A 115 11.96 1.25 2.42
N ARG A 116 11.07 0.37 1.94
CA ARG A 116 9.66 0.36 2.34
C ARG A 116 9.46 -0.05 3.79
N GLN A 117 10.24 -1.01 4.28
CA GLN A 117 10.19 -1.41 5.69
C GLN A 117 10.61 -0.25 6.60
N LYS A 118 11.70 0.45 6.26
CA LYS A 118 12.14 1.65 6.99
C LYS A 118 11.09 2.75 6.97
N CYS A 119 10.52 3.05 5.79
CA CYS A 119 9.47 4.05 5.64
C CYS A 119 8.21 3.69 6.44
N THR A 120 7.79 2.42 6.41
CA THR A 120 6.63 1.93 7.17
C THR A 120 6.88 2.02 8.67
N GLN A 121 8.08 1.66 9.14
CA GLN A 121 8.44 1.79 10.55
C GLN A 121 8.48 3.25 11.01
N SER A 122 9.06 4.14 10.20
CA SER A 122 9.09 5.58 10.49
C SER A 122 7.68 6.19 10.52
N PHE A 123 6.81 5.79 9.59
CA PHE A 123 5.41 6.20 9.57
C PHE A 123 4.65 5.71 10.80
N LEU A 124 4.78 4.42 11.14
CA LEU A 124 4.14 3.83 12.31
C LEU A 124 4.65 4.48 13.61
N ALA A 125 5.95 4.80 13.72
CA ALA A 125 6.49 5.52 14.86
C ALA A 125 5.90 6.94 14.98
N THR A 126 5.70 7.62 13.86
CA THR A 126 5.13 8.98 13.84
C THR A 126 3.62 8.99 14.17
N HIS A 127 2.86 8.02 13.65
CA HIS A 127 1.40 7.92 13.86
C HIS A 127 0.97 7.19 15.15
N SER A 128 1.80 6.30 15.69
CA SER A 128 1.56 5.71 17.03
C SER A 128 1.66 6.76 18.14
N VAL A 129 2.61 7.69 18.00
CA VAL A 129 2.79 8.83 18.92
C VAL A 129 1.60 9.81 18.89
N GLN A 130 0.88 9.91 17.76
CA GLN A 130 -0.32 10.75 17.67
C GLN A 130 -1.53 10.16 18.39
N LYS A 131 -1.68 8.83 18.46
CA LYS A 131 -2.76 8.20 19.23
C LYS A 131 -2.62 8.41 20.74
N GLU A 132 -1.40 8.42 21.28
CA GLU A 132 -1.18 8.68 22.71
C GLU A 132 -1.42 10.15 23.11
N LYS A 133 -1.18 11.12 22.22
CA LYS A 133 -1.42 12.53 22.52
C LYS A 133 -2.91 12.88 22.56
N THR A 134 -3.74 12.25 21.73
CA THR A 134 -5.19 12.49 21.70
C THR A 134 -5.92 11.83 22.87
N GLN A 135 -5.36 10.80 23.50
CA GLN A 135 -5.95 10.16 24.68
C GLN A 135 -5.64 10.86 26.03
N LYS A 136 -4.72 11.83 26.05
CA LYS A 136 -4.39 12.61 27.27
C LYS A 136 -5.05 14.00 27.34
N GLN A 137 -5.99 14.30 26.46
CA GLN A 137 -6.71 15.59 26.43
C GLN A 137 -8.24 15.48 26.64
N VAL A 138 -8.72 14.35 27.15
CA VAL A 138 -10.11 14.22 27.64
C VAL A 138 -10.09 13.93 29.13
#